data_AF-A0A1X0QSC2-F1
#
_entry.id   AF-A0A1X0QSC2-F1
#
_cell.length_a   1.000
_cell.length_b   1.000
_cell.length_c   1.000
_cell.angle_alpha   90.00
_cell.angle_beta   90.00
_cell.angle_gamma   90.00
#
_symmetry.space_group_name_H-M   'P 1'
#
loop_
_entity.id
_entity.type
_entity.pdbx_description
1 polymer ?
#
loop_
_entity_poly.entity_id
_entity_poly.type
_entity_poly.pdbx_seq_one_letter_code
_entity_poly.pdbx_strand_id
1 'polypeptide(L)' 'MDIPLPARNVWFRLIHGKLPAASNLHKIVPSFSPFCRLCNRSSPSETTCHFLIDCRKKYLAWKLIWTHFFPLSL' A
#
# COMPACT_ATOMS: atom_id res chain seq x y z
N MET A 1 15.09 14.06 -15.19
CA MET A 1 13.70 14.54 -15.29
C MET A 1 13.15 14.60 -13.87
N ASP A 2 12.87 15.79 -13.36
CA ASP A 2 12.33 15.95 -12.01
C ASP A 2 10.85 15.57 -11.98
N ILE A 3 10.52 14.52 -11.22
CA ILE A 3 9.14 14.07 -11.05
C ILE A 3 8.46 15.00 -10.02
N PRO A 4 7.34 15.66 -10.38
CA PRO A 4 6.63 16.56 -9.48
C PRO A 4 6.25 15.86 -8.17
N LEU A 5 6.31 16.59 -7.05
CA LEU A 5 5.95 16.05 -5.74
C LEU A 5 4.56 15.36 -5.71
N PRO A 6 3.51 15.92 -6.35
CA PRO A 6 2.19 15.27 -6.39
C PRO A 6 2.18 13.91 -7.09
N ALA A 7 3.10 13.68 -8.02
CA ALA A 7 3.20 12.42 -8.75
C ALA A 7 3.89 11.32 -7.92
N ARG A 8 4.57 11.64 -6.80
CA ARG A 8 5.29 10.66 -5.95
C ARG A 8 4.37 9.92 -4.97
N ASN A 9 3.17 9.56 -5.44
CA ASN A 9 2.11 8.92 -4.67
C ASN A 9 2.34 7.39 -4.52
N VAL A 10 1.33 6.68 -4.02
CA VAL A 10 1.38 5.23 -3.79
C VAL A 10 1.69 4.44 -5.06
N TRP A 11 1.17 4.86 -6.22
CA TRP A 11 1.38 4.20 -7.50
C TRP A 11 2.80 4.39 -8.02
N PHE A 12 3.35 5.60 -7.87
CA PHE A 12 4.76 5.85 -8.15
C PHE A 12 5.67 4.96 -7.30
N ARG A 13 5.39 4.88 -5.99
CA ARG A 13 6.17 4.01 -5.09
C ARG A 13 6.04 2.53 -5.45
N LEU A 14 4.89 2.08 -5.94
CA LEU A 14 4.68 0.72 -6.43
C LEU A 14 5.61 0.40 -7.60
N ILE A 15 5.61 1.24 -8.64
CA ILE A 15 6.43 1.05 -9.85
C ILE A 15 7.93 0.98 -9.50
N HIS A 16 8.36 1.78 -8.52
CA HIS A 16 9.75 1.79 -8.07
C HIS A 16 10.09 0.74 -7.00
N GLY A 17 9.16 -0.14 -6.62
CA GLY A 17 9.39 -1.14 -5.57
C GLY A 17 9.61 -0.56 -4.17
N LYS A 18 9.18 0.68 -3.93
CA LYS A 18 9.35 1.45 -2.68
C LYS A 18 8.06 1.57 -1.88
N LEU A 19 7.13 0.64 -2.09
CA LEU A 19 5.86 0.62 -1.38
C LEU A 19 6.13 0.33 0.12
N PRO A 20 5.56 1.12 1.06
CA PRO A 20 5.77 0.91 2.49
C PRO A 20 4.90 -0.23 3.05
N ALA A 21 4.89 -1.39 2.39
CA ALA A 21 4.32 -2.61 2.93
C ALA A 21 5.10 -3.01 4.20
N ALA A 22 4.42 -3.58 5.21
CA ALA A 22 5.08 -3.85 6.50
C ALA A 22 6.32 -4.76 6.36
N SER A 23 6.30 -5.73 5.44
CA SER A 23 7.49 -6.55 5.12
C SER A 23 8.67 -5.74 4.59
N ASN A 24 8.42 -4.74 3.73
CA ASN A 24 9.47 -3.86 3.21
C ASN A 24 10.01 -2.93 4.30
N LEU A 25 9.14 -2.42 5.16
CA LEU A 25 9.57 -1.59 6.29
C LEU A 25 10.40 -2.39 7.29
N HIS A 26 10.02 -3.65 7.59
CA HIS A 26 10.78 -4.54 8.46
C HIS A 26 12.20 -4.79 7.95
N LYS A 27 12.39 -4.91 6.63
CA LYS A 27 13.74 -5.06 6.02
C LYS A 27 14.65 -3.84 6.27
N ILE A 28 14.06 -2.65 6.37
CA ILE A 28 14.81 -1.39 6.60
C ILE A 28 14.99 -1.15 8.10
N VAL A 29 13.94 -1.40 8.88
CA VAL A 29 13.88 -1.18 10.32
C VAL A 29 13.34 -2.46 10.99
N PRO A 30 14.22 -3.39 11.41
CA PRO A 30 13.81 -4.69 11.94
C PRO A 30 12.93 -4.66 13.19
N SER A 31 12.86 -3.53 13.90
CA SER A 31 11.94 -3.36 15.04
C SER A 31 10.47 -3.25 14.64
N PHE A 32 10.17 -2.98 13.37
CA PHE A 32 8.78 -2.92 12.89
C PHE A 32 8.25 -4.32 12.61
N SER A 33 6.99 -4.58 12.97
CA SER A 33 6.35 -5.85 12.64
C SER A 33 6.22 -6.03 11.11
N PRO A 34 6.56 -7.20 10.56
CA PRO A 34 6.39 -7.50 9.13
C PRO A 34 4.94 -7.88 8.77
N PHE A 35 4.02 -7.90 9.74
CA PHE A 35 2.64 -8.36 9.57
C PHE A 35 1.67 -7.21 9.30
N CYS A 36 0.58 -7.53 8.61
CA CYS A 36 -0.49 -6.58 8.37
C CYS A 36 -1.15 -6.17 9.69
N ARG A 37 -1.18 -4.87 9.97
CA ARG A 37 -1.80 -4.33 11.20
C ARG A 37 -3.33 -4.41 11.18
N LEU A 38 -3.93 -4.60 10.00
CA LEU A 38 -5.38 -4.59 9.82
C LEU A 38 -6.01 -5.98 9.81
N CYS A 39 -5.24 -7.03 9.49
CA CYS A 39 -5.73 -8.41 9.37
C CYS A 39 -5.61 -9.22 10.67
N ASN A 40 -5.26 -8.58 11.79
CA ASN A 40 -4.86 -9.24 13.04
C ASN A 40 -3.65 -10.19 12.86
N ARG A 41 -3.07 -10.69 13.97
CA ARG A 41 -1.84 -11.51 13.95
C ARG A 41 -1.97 -12.86 13.23
N SER A 42 -3.19 -13.25 12.83
CA SER A 42 -3.47 -14.49 12.10
C SER A 42 -3.11 -14.42 10.61
N SER A 43 -2.66 -13.26 10.11
CA SER A 43 -2.40 -13.02 8.70
C SER A 43 -0.92 -13.21 8.35
N PRO A 44 -0.58 -13.66 7.12
CA PRO A 44 0.79 -13.70 6.64
C PRO A 44 1.46 -12.32 6.67
N SER A 45 2.79 -12.32 6.51
CA SER A 45 3.54 -11.08 6.36
C SER A 45 2.93 -10.19 5.27
N GLU A 46 2.86 -8.89 5.53
CA GLU A 46 2.29 -7.94 4.60
C GLU A 46 3.27 -7.68 3.45
N THR A 47 3.09 -8.43 2.38
CA THR A 47 3.75 -8.22 1.08
C THR A 47 3.16 -7.01 0.34
N THR A 48 3.80 -6.61 -0.75
CA THR A 48 3.26 -5.63 -1.71
C THR A 48 1.85 -6.00 -2.18
N CYS A 49 1.61 -7.27 -2.54
CA CYS A 49 0.30 -7.76 -2.96
C CYS A 49 -0.73 -7.66 -1.83
N HIS A 50 -0.34 -8.04 -0.61
CA HIS A 50 -1.22 -7.93 0.55
C HIS A 50 -1.61 -6.48 0.86
N PHE A 51 -0.66 -5.55 0.74
CA PHE A 51 -0.89 -4.14 0.99
C PHE A 51 -1.90 -3.52 -0.01
N LEU A 52 -1.88 -3.96 -1.26
CA LEU A 52 -2.69 -3.37 -2.34
C LEU A 52 -4.02 -4.08 -2.56
N ILE A 53 -4.03 -5.42 -2.55
CA ILE A 53 -5.15 -6.22 -3.07
C ILE A 53 -5.63 -7.24 -2.04
N ASP A 54 -4.73 -8.04 -1.45
CA ASP A 54 -5.20 -9.22 -0.68
C ASP A 54 -5.77 -8.83 0.70
N CYS A 55 -5.32 -7.72 1.28
CA CYS A 55 -5.92 -7.21 2.50
C CYS A 55 -7.30 -6.61 2.18
N ARG A 56 -8.37 -7.35 2.52
CA ARG A 56 -9.76 -6.89 2.33
C ARG A 56 -10.02 -5.46 2.83
N LYS A 57 -9.50 -5.11 4.01
CA LYS A 57 -9.68 -3.77 4.61
C LYS A 57 -8.97 -2.68 3.79
N LYS A 58 -7.73 -2.92 3.34
CA LYS A 58 -7.01 -1.96 2.50
C LYS A 58 -7.60 -1.87 1.11
N TYR A 59 -7.99 -3.00 0.52
CA TYR A 59 -8.62 -3.04 -0.79
C TYR A 59 -9.90 -2.20 -0.84
N LEU A 60 -10.74 -2.29 0.20
CA LEU A 60 -11.91 -1.41 0.32
C LEU A 60 -11.51 0.07 0.40
N ALA A 61 -10.48 0.40 1.18
CA ALA A 61 -9.98 1.77 1.24
C ALA A 61 -9.46 2.26 -0.12
N TRP A 62 -8.70 1.43 -0.85
CA TRP A 62 -8.21 1.76 -2.18
C TRP A 62 -9.35 1.97 -3.18
N LYS A 63 -10.39 1.13 -3.13
CA LYS A 63 -11.61 1.34 -3.94
C LYS A 63 -12.26 2.68 -3.65
N LEU A 64 -12.45 3.02 -2.38
CA LEU A 64 -13.07 4.28 -1.97
C LEU A 64 -12.25 5.50 -2.40
N ILE A 65 -10.93 5.45 -2.19
CA ILE A 65 -9.98 6.46 -2.67
C ILE A 65 -10.09 6.61 -4.18
N TRP A 66 -10.10 5.49 -4.91
CA TRP A 66 -10.22 5.50 -6.36
C TRP A 66 -11.52 6.18 -6.80
N THR A 67 -12.66 5.79 -6.25
CA THR A 67 -13.95 6.43 -6.59
C THR A 67 -14.02 7.90 -6.20
N HIS A 68 -13.31 8.32 -5.14
CA HIS A 68 -13.29 9.71 -4.70
C HIS A 68 -12.49 10.61 -5.66
N PHE A 69 -11.31 10.16 -6.09
CA PHE A 69 -10.43 10.95 -6.95
C PHE A 69 -10.69 10.74 -8.46
N PHE A 70 -11.28 9.61 -8.82
CA PHE A 70 -11.61 9.22 -10.19
C PHE A 70 -13.08 8.78 -10.26
N PRO A 71 -14.04 9.67 -9.94
CA PRO A 71 -15.45 9.35 -10.13
C PRO A 71 -15.67 9.03 -11.61
N LEU A 72 -16.50 8.03 -11.89
CA LEU A 72 -17.02 7.84 -13.23
C LEU A 72 -17.83 9.10 -13.55
N SER A 73 -17.28 9.97 -14.40
CA SER A 73 -18.04 11.04 -15.01
C SER A 73 -19.12 10.40 -15.87
N LEU A 74 -20.35 10.36 -15.34
CA LEU A 74 -21.57 10.18 -16.14
C LEU A 74 -21.85 11.48 -16.90
#